data_AF-A0A840SKR8-F1
#
_entry.id   AF-A0A840SKR8-F1
#
_cell.length_a   1.000
_cell.length_b   1.000
_cell.length_c   1.000
_cell.angle_alpha   90.00
_cell.angle_beta   90.00
_cell.angle_gamma   90.00
#
_symmetry.space_group_name_H-M   'P 1'
#
loop_
_entity.id
_entity.type
_entity.pdbx_description
1 polymer ?
#
loop_
_entity_poly.entity_id
_entity_poly.type
_entity_poly.pdbx_seq_one_letter_code
_entity_poly.pdbx_strand_id
1 'polypeptide(L)'
;MALGLWAIGVPGWILWGTLAALMRFIPYVGPVLSSVFPLALAFAVDPGWHMVLMTGGLIIFLELISNNIVEPLLYGSSTGLSALSLIAAATFWTALWGPVGLILSTPLTVCLLVVGRNLPQLQFFDTLLGSTPVLDIPTRIYQRLIADDPDEAIEIADESIEATSVTEFYDEYGIEVLRQASEDFLTTARAEHRLRVVNGMDIMLADLREDHPAPVVAGEPRVACIGGKWEIDSVACEMLVHALGFAGVAAVERPSGAVTARYLDKLDLDGIEIVCLSYFSREPELSARGFCRRLRQRWPDVRIVLALWNAPEALAEADAEADLGADSIVTSIHEAVHRIGQMLSPAQASEHLVAERPENDAERVAALEETRVLDGHAREDLDAFAARAADVFNVEFAVISAIAGDREFIVGQSRDLPGERTRDGTDMIVMPREDAVCDHVVSGDETLVIEDTKRDPRFADNPAIGLWDTRFYAGAPIRTSDGKVLGALCILDTSPRELADEEIELLNELAADVASAITGDKAPDEGDDRQEEENSATLGQSVPH
;
A
#
# COMPACT_ATOMS: atom_id res chain seq x y z
N MET A 1 3.46 -37.52 21.51
CA MET A 1 3.65 -39.00 21.49
C MET A 1 4.32 -39.54 22.76
N ALA A 2 5.51 -39.04 23.14
CA ALA A 2 6.29 -39.54 24.29
C ALA A 2 5.47 -39.66 25.60
N LEU A 3 4.77 -38.59 26.00
CA LEU A 3 3.95 -38.56 27.22
C LEU A 3 2.80 -39.58 27.20
N GLY A 4 2.20 -39.82 26.03
CA GLY A 4 1.14 -40.82 25.89
C GLY A 4 1.68 -42.24 26.01
N LEU A 5 2.85 -42.53 25.43
CA LEU A 5 3.52 -43.82 25.58
C LEU A 5 3.95 -44.08 27.03
N TRP A 6 4.39 -43.04 27.73
CA TRP A 6 4.69 -43.11 29.16
C TRP A 6 3.46 -43.47 29.98
N ALA A 7 2.32 -42.81 29.73
CA ALA A 7 1.07 -43.08 30.42
C ALA A 7 0.54 -44.52 30.18
N ILE A 8 0.81 -45.10 29.01
CA ILE A 8 0.45 -46.48 28.66
C ILE A 8 1.44 -47.50 29.27
N GLY A 9 2.64 -47.06 29.65
CA GLY A 9 3.69 -47.90 30.22
C GLY A 9 4.60 -48.56 29.18
N VAL A 10 4.67 -48.03 27.95
CA VAL A 10 5.56 -48.56 26.91
C VAL A 10 7.02 -48.22 27.24
N PRO A 11 7.94 -49.20 27.28
CA PRO A 11 9.34 -48.94 27.58
C PRO A 11 10.02 -48.07 26.51
N GLY A 12 10.96 -47.22 26.92
CA GLY A 12 11.67 -46.34 25.98
C GLY A 12 10.79 -45.25 25.37
N TRP A 13 9.70 -44.85 26.05
CA TRP A 13 8.76 -43.81 25.60
C TRP A 13 9.42 -42.51 25.12
N ILE A 14 10.55 -42.09 25.73
CA ILE A 14 11.35 -40.93 25.27
C ILE A 14 11.95 -41.23 23.90
N LEU A 15 12.68 -42.35 23.76
CA LEU A 15 13.34 -42.76 22.52
C LEU A 15 12.35 -42.77 21.35
N TRP A 16 11.18 -43.35 21.56
CA TRP A 16 10.15 -43.42 20.53
C TRP A 16 9.55 -42.06 20.22
N GLY A 17 9.32 -41.22 21.23
CA GLY A 17 8.94 -39.82 21.06
C GLY A 17 9.92 -39.04 20.19
N THR A 18 11.22 -39.15 20.49
CA THR A 18 12.29 -38.50 19.72
C THR A 18 12.40 -39.08 18.31
N LEU A 19 12.27 -40.40 18.14
CA LEU A 19 12.29 -41.03 16.82
C LEU A 19 11.11 -40.54 15.96
N ALA A 20 9.90 -40.41 16.51
CA ALA A 20 8.78 -39.84 15.77
C ALA A 20 8.99 -38.38 15.40
N ALA A 21 9.62 -37.59 16.27
CA ALA A 21 10.00 -36.21 15.94
C ALA A 21 10.99 -36.17 14.77
N LEU A 22 12.06 -36.99 14.81
CA LEU A 22 13.04 -37.10 13.73
C LEU A 22 12.43 -37.63 12.43
N MET A 23 11.51 -38.59 12.52
CA MET A 23 10.84 -39.12 11.34
C MET A 23 9.81 -38.15 10.75
N ARG A 24 9.31 -37.16 11.50
CA ARG A 24 8.36 -36.16 11.00
C ARG A 24 8.92 -35.28 9.88
N PHE A 25 10.25 -35.23 9.72
CA PHE A 25 10.92 -34.63 8.55
C PHE A 25 10.63 -35.36 7.23
N ILE A 26 10.13 -36.60 7.26
CA ILE A 26 9.71 -37.36 6.08
C ILE A 26 8.18 -37.39 6.04
N PRO A 27 7.53 -36.55 5.22
CA PRO A 27 6.07 -36.45 5.16
C PRO A 27 5.41 -37.79 4.85
N TYR A 28 4.29 -38.09 5.52
CA TYR A 28 3.44 -39.28 5.39
C TYR A 28 4.09 -40.64 5.71
N VAL A 29 5.36 -40.85 5.36
CA VAL A 29 6.11 -42.09 5.62
C VAL A 29 6.67 -42.11 7.03
N GLY A 30 7.15 -40.96 7.52
CA GLY A 30 7.76 -40.81 8.83
C GLY A 30 6.86 -41.24 9.99
N PRO A 31 5.63 -40.73 10.09
CA PRO A 31 4.66 -41.17 11.09
C PRO A 31 4.39 -42.67 11.04
N VAL A 32 4.17 -43.24 9.85
CA VAL A 32 3.93 -44.67 9.68
C VAL A 32 5.14 -45.48 10.14
N LEU A 33 6.35 -45.12 9.72
CA LEU A 33 7.57 -45.84 10.05
C LEU A 33 7.90 -45.75 11.54
N SER A 34 7.72 -44.56 12.14
CA SER A 34 7.93 -44.36 13.57
C SER A 34 6.92 -45.11 14.44
N SER A 35 5.71 -45.40 13.92
CA SER A 35 4.68 -46.17 14.64
C SER A 35 4.98 -47.66 14.76
N VAL A 36 5.78 -48.24 13.84
CA VAL A 36 6.07 -49.68 13.77
C VAL A 36 6.77 -50.16 15.04
N PHE A 37 7.78 -49.42 15.50
CA PHE A 37 8.64 -49.87 16.61
C PHE A 37 7.95 -49.82 17.98
N PRO A 38 7.23 -48.74 18.36
CA PRO A 38 6.46 -48.70 19.61
C PRO A 38 5.36 -49.76 19.66
N LEU A 39 4.69 -50.03 18.53
CA LEU A 39 3.65 -51.07 18.44
C LEU A 39 4.24 -52.47 18.58
N ALA A 40 5.36 -52.76 17.91
CA ALA A 40 6.06 -54.03 18.04
C ALA A 40 6.56 -54.25 19.48
N LEU A 41 7.07 -53.19 20.12
CA LEU A 41 7.51 -53.25 21.51
C LEU A 41 6.34 -53.46 22.48
N ALA A 42 5.23 -52.73 22.29
CA ALA A 42 4.02 -52.92 23.08
C ALA A 42 3.49 -54.37 23.00
N PHE A 43 3.57 -54.99 21.81
CA PHE A 43 3.19 -56.39 21.61
C PHE A 43 4.17 -57.38 22.26
N ALA A 44 5.45 -57.04 22.29
CA ALA A 44 6.48 -57.89 22.89
C ALA A 44 6.47 -57.86 24.42
N VAL A 45 6.02 -56.76 25.03
CA VAL A 45 6.12 -56.53 26.48
C VAL A 45 4.84 -56.93 27.23
N ASP A 46 3.67 -56.64 26.69
CA ASP A 46 2.40 -57.01 27.31
C ASP A 46 1.92 -58.38 26.80
N PRO A 47 1.67 -59.38 27.67
CA PRO A 47 1.07 -60.64 27.26
C PRO A 47 -0.37 -60.49 26.73
N GLY A 48 -1.02 -59.36 27.03
CA GLY A 48 -2.34 -58.99 26.53
C GLY A 48 -2.33 -58.11 25.29
N TRP A 49 -3.52 -57.78 24.78
CA TRP A 49 -3.68 -56.85 23.66
C TRP A 49 -3.84 -55.39 24.10
N HIS A 50 -3.94 -55.14 25.41
CA HIS A 50 -4.34 -53.83 25.93
C HIS A 50 -3.29 -52.77 25.61
N MET A 51 -2.01 -53.04 25.87
CA MET A 51 -0.93 -52.08 25.60
C MET A 51 -0.81 -51.76 24.10
N VAL A 52 -0.97 -52.77 23.23
CA VAL A 52 -0.91 -52.61 21.76
C VAL A 52 -2.07 -51.77 21.25
N LEU A 53 -3.30 -52.06 21.71
CA LEU A 53 -4.49 -51.33 21.29
C LEU A 53 -4.46 -49.87 21.76
N MET A 54 -4.04 -49.63 23.01
CA MET A 54 -3.89 -48.27 23.54
C MET A 54 -2.78 -47.50 22.82
N THR A 55 -1.66 -48.16 22.50
CA THR A 55 -0.56 -47.54 21.74
C THR A 55 -0.99 -47.20 20.31
N GLY A 56 -1.66 -48.12 19.62
CA GLY A 56 -2.21 -47.87 18.29
C GLY A 56 -3.27 -46.79 18.28
N GLY A 57 -4.19 -46.80 19.25
CA GLY A 57 -5.19 -45.76 19.43
C GLY A 57 -4.58 -44.39 19.69
N LEU A 58 -3.56 -44.30 20.54
CA LEU A 58 -2.82 -43.06 20.79
C LEU A 58 -2.17 -42.52 19.51
N ILE A 59 -1.49 -43.38 18.75
CA ILE A 59 -0.82 -42.97 17.52
C ILE A 59 -1.84 -42.46 16.49
N ILE A 60 -2.92 -43.21 16.25
CA ILE A 60 -3.99 -42.81 15.32
C ILE A 60 -4.64 -41.49 15.77
N PHE A 61 -4.93 -41.35 17.06
CA PHE A 61 -5.53 -40.14 17.62
C PHE A 61 -4.63 -38.93 17.46
N LEU A 62 -3.33 -39.08 17.75
CA LEU A 62 -2.35 -38.01 17.58
C LEU A 62 -2.17 -37.63 16.11
N GLU A 63 -2.14 -38.61 15.19
CA GLU A 63 -2.08 -38.32 13.75
C GLU A 63 -3.34 -37.62 13.25
N LEU A 64 -4.52 -38.01 13.73
CA LEU A 64 -5.78 -37.36 13.35
C LEU A 64 -5.81 -35.91 13.83
N ILE A 65 -5.44 -35.65 15.09
CA ILE A 65 -5.36 -34.29 15.63
C ILE A 65 -4.28 -33.49 14.90
N SER A 66 -3.11 -34.07 14.67
CA SER A 66 -2.02 -33.35 14.05
C SER A 66 -2.39 -32.93 12.63
N ASN A 67 -2.90 -33.87 11.82
CA ASN A 67 -3.14 -33.63 10.40
C ASN A 67 -4.42 -32.83 10.13
N ASN A 68 -5.43 -32.87 11.03
CA ASN A 68 -6.70 -32.17 10.82
C ASN A 68 -6.88 -30.91 11.67
N ILE A 69 -6.06 -30.68 12.71
CA ILE A 69 -6.21 -29.54 13.62
C ILE A 69 -4.90 -28.75 13.72
N VAL A 70 -3.81 -29.40 14.12
CA VAL A 70 -2.55 -28.69 14.41
C VAL A 70 -1.89 -28.16 13.14
N GLU A 71 -1.77 -28.99 12.10
CA GLU A 71 -1.17 -28.58 10.84
C GLU A 71 -1.98 -27.49 10.14
N PRO A 72 -3.32 -27.56 10.01
CA PRO A 72 -4.10 -26.44 9.50
C PRO A 72 -4.05 -25.19 10.36
N LEU A 73 -3.91 -25.28 11.69
CA LEU A 73 -3.78 -24.08 12.53
C LEU A 73 -2.40 -23.43 12.42
N LEU A 74 -1.34 -24.22 12.28
CA LEU A 74 0.03 -23.72 12.15
C LEU A 74 0.40 -23.31 10.72
N TYR A 75 -0.21 -23.94 9.71
CA TYR A 75 0.06 -23.68 8.28
C TYR A 75 -1.09 -22.97 7.56
N GLY A 76 -2.11 -22.54 8.30
CA GLY A 76 -3.48 -22.23 7.84
C GLY A 76 -3.70 -21.12 6.83
N SER A 77 -2.67 -20.51 6.27
CA SER A 77 -2.86 -19.44 5.28
C SER A 77 -1.72 -19.28 4.27
N SER A 78 -0.62 -20.02 4.36
CA SER A 78 0.63 -19.58 3.71
C SER A 78 1.08 -20.34 2.46
N THR A 79 0.37 -21.38 1.99
CA THR A 79 0.79 -22.01 0.72
C THR A 79 0.24 -21.30 -0.51
N GLY A 80 -0.85 -20.53 -0.40
CA GLY A 80 -1.40 -19.77 -1.53
C GLY A 80 -1.61 -20.58 -2.81
N LEU A 81 -1.83 -21.91 -2.70
CA LEU A 81 -1.98 -22.80 -3.84
C LEU A 81 -3.46 -22.95 -4.21
N SER A 82 -3.79 -22.81 -5.49
CA SER A 82 -5.16 -23.08 -5.94
C SER A 82 -5.51 -24.57 -5.80
N ALA A 83 -6.78 -24.88 -5.51
CA ALA A 83 -7.27 -26.26 -5.40
C ALA A 83 -7.08 -27.04 -6.73
N LEU A 84 -7.22 -26.35 -7.87
CA LEU A 84 -6.98 -26.92 -9.19
C LEU A 84 -5.49 -27.28 -9.39
N SER A 85 -4.59 -26.41 -8.92
CA SER A 85 -3.14 -26.58 -9.01
C SER A 85 -2.67 -27.75 -8.14
N LEU A 86 -3.27 -27.96 -6.97
CA LEU A 86 -3.01 -29.15 -6.14
C LEU A 86 -3.41 -30.46 -6.83
N ILE A 87 -4.57 -30.49 -7.50
CA ILE A 87 -5.05 -31.67 -8.24
C ILE A 87 -4.14 -31.93 -9.47
N ALA A 88 -3.79 -30.88 -10.21
CA ALA A 88 -2.90 -30.97 -11.36
C ALA A 88 -1.50 -31.44 -10.95
N ALA A 89 -0.95 -30.88 -9.87
CA ALA A 89 0.33 -31.29 -9.30
C ALA A 89 0.31 -32.74 -8.84
N ALA A 90 -0.73 -33.17 -8.10
CA ALA A 90 -0.86 -34.55 -7.65
C ALA A 90 -0.89 -35.51 -8.84
N THR A 91 -1.60 -35.16 -9.90
CA THR A 91 -1.65 -35.95 -11.13
C THR A 91 -0.28 -36.01 -11.81
N PHE A 92 0.41 -34.87 -11.94
CA PHE A 92 1.71 -34.76 -12.57
C PHE A 92 2.80 -35.55 -11.81
N TRP A 93 2.94 -35.32 -10.52
CA TRP A 93 3.94 -35.99 -9.69
C TRP A 93 3.66 -37.49 -9.58
N THR A 94 2.39 -37.89 -9.51
CA THR A 94 2.00 -39.32 -9.55
C THR A 94 2.37 -39.96 -10.90
N ALA A 95 2.18 -39.26 -12.01
CA ALA A 95 2.58 -39.78 -13.31
C ALA A 95 4.12 -39.96 -13.42
N LEU A 96 4.88 -39.08 -12.77
CA LEU A 96 6.34 -39.11 -12.83
C LEU A 96 6.97 -40.19 -11.93
N TRP A 97 6.51 -40.30 -10.68
CA TRP A 97 7.12 -41.17 -9.66
C TRP A 97 6.15 -42.14 -8.98
N GLY A 98 4.94 -42.31 -9.52
CA GLY A 98 3.95 -43.25 -8.99
C GLY A 98 3.49 -42.86 -7.57
N PRO A 99 3.26 -43.84 -6.68
CA PRO A 99 2.82 -43.57 -5.31
C PRO A 99 3.75 -42.66 -4.50
N VAL A 100 5.06 -42.71 -4.78
CA VAL A 100 6.05 -41.82 -4.13
C VAL A 100 5.85 -40.37 -4.59
N GLY A 101 5.54 -40.17 -5.87
CA GLY A 101 5.23 -38.85 -6.41
C GLY A 101 3.94 -38.26 -5.82
N LEU A 102 2.91 -39.08 -5.61
CA LEU A 102 1.68 -38.64 -4.93
C LEU A 102 1.97 -38.13 -3.51
N ILE A 103 2.79 -38.88 -2.76
CA ILE A 103 3.19 -38.55 -1.38
C ILE A 103 3.99 -37.23 -1.31
N LEU A 104 4.84 -36.98 -2.31
CA LEU A 104 5.69 -35.79 -2.36
C LEU A 104 5.08 -34.61 -3.14
N SER A 105 3.87 -34.78 -3.68
CA SER A 105 3.26 -33.79 -4.57
C SER A 105 3.13 -32.42 -3.91
N THR A 106 2.53 -32.36 -2.73
CA THR A 106 2.29 -31.11 -2.00
C THR A 106 3.58 -30.37 -1.67
N PRO A 107 4.60 -30.98 -1.00
CA PRO A 107 5.82 -30.26 -0.66
C PRO A 107 6.63 -29.82 -1.89
N LEU A 108 6.70 -30.62 -2.96
CA LEU A 108 7.42 -30.23 -4.17
C LEU A 108 6.75 -29.05 -4.89
N THR A 109 5.42 -29.02 -4.88
CA THR A 109 4.64 -27.94 -5.51
C THR A 109 4.79 -26.63 -4.74
N VAL A 110 4.83 -26.70 -3.40
CA VAL A 110 5.14 -25.54 -2.55
C VAL A 110 6.57 -25.05 -2.81
N CYS A 111 7.56 -25.95 -2.91
CA CYS A 111 8.93 -25.53 -3.25
C CYS A 111 9.00 -24.83 -4.62
N LEU A 112 8.28 -25.32 -5.64
CA LEU A 112 8.21 -24.66 -6.94
C LEU A 112 7.56 -23.28 -6.86
N LEU A 113 6.49 -23.14 -6.08
CA LEU A 113 5.80 -21.87 -5.86
C LEU A 113 6.73 -20.85 -5.17
N VAL A 114 7.39 -21.25 -4.09
CA VAL A 114 8.33 -20.39 -3.35
C VAL A 114 9.49 -19.97 -4.26
N VAL A 115 10.02 -20.86 -5.09
CA VAL A 115 11.03 -20.52 -6.09
C VAL A 115 10.51 -19.52 -7.10
N GLY A 116 9.24 -19.65 -7.54
CA GLY A 116 8.59 -18.71 -8.44
C GLY A 116 8.46 -17.30 -7.86
N ARG A 117 8.14 -17.20 -6.56
CA ARG A 117 8.04 -15.91 -5.85
C ARG A 117 9.39 -15.21 -5.67
N ASN A 118 10.46 -15.96 -5.48
CA ASN A 118 11.78 -15.41 -5.17
C ASN A 118 12.66 -15.13 -6.41
N LEU A 119 12.31 -15.70 -7.57
CA LEU A 119 13.09 -15.53 -8.80
C LEU A 119 12.26 -14.85 -9.89
N PRO A 120 12.62 -13.62 -10.34
CA PRO A 120 11.85 -12.87 -11.35
C PRO A 120 11.59 -13.64 -12.64
N GLN A 121 12.53 -14.51 -13.04
CA GLN A 121 12.43 -15.32 -14.26
C GLN A 121 11.41 -16.46 -14.15
N LEU A 122 11.00 -16.83 -12.93
CA LEU A 122 10.16 -17.97 -12.62
C LEU A 122 8.80 -17.57 -12.01
N GLN A 123 8.46 -16.27 -12.01
CA GLN A 123 7.19 -15.73 -11.52
C GLN A 123 5.95 -16.40 -12.14
N PHE A 124 6.07 -16.96 -13.34
CA PHE A 124 4.98 -17.73 -13.97
C PHE A 124 4.50 -18.92 -13.12
N PHE A 125 5.34 -19.49 -12.24
CA PHE A 125 4.92 -20.54 -11.32
C PHE A 125 3.97 -20.00 -10.25
N ASP A 126 4.14 -18.76 -9.79
CA ASP A 126 3.21 -18.12 -8.87
C ASP A 126 1.87 -17.87 -9.56
N THR A 127 1.86 -17.45 -10.84
CA THR A 127 0.63 -17.29 -11.61
C THR A 127 -0.09 -18.61 -11.90
N LEU A 128 0.63 -19.70 -12.21
CA LEU A 128 0.02 -21.00 -12.54
C LEU A 128 -0.41 -21.80 -11.30
N LEU A 129 0.30 -21.65 -10.19
CA LEU A 129 0.08 -22.45 -8.98
C LEU A 129 -0.62 -21.66 -7.87
N GLY A 130 -0.55 -20.33 -7.92
CA GLY A 130 -1.09 -19.39 -6.94
C GLY A 130 -2.62 -19.34 -6.88
N SER A 131 -3.15 -18.82 -5.77
CA SER A 131 -4.57 -18.60 -5.52
C SER A 131 -4.96 -17.12 -5.51
N THR A 132 -4.02 -16.21 -5.77
CA THR A 132 -4.32 -14.80 -6.00
C THR A 132 -5.09 -14.67 -7.32
N PRO A 133 -6.10 -13.78 -7.41
CA PRO A 133 -6.74 -13.50 -8.69
C PRO A 133 -5.64 -13.14 -9.70
N VAL A 134 -5.64 -13.82 -10.84
CA VAL A 134 -4.57 -13.72 -11.87
C VAL A 134 -4.48 -12.30 -12.45
N LEU A 135 -5.51 -11.49 -12.25
CA LEU A 135 -5.67 -10.14 -12.79
C LEU A 135 -6.12 -9.19 -11.68
N ASP A 136 -5.48 -8.03 -11.64
CA ASP A 136 -5.87 -6.85 -10.85
C ASP A 136 -7.28 -6.37 -11.21
N ILE A 137 -7.91 -5.61 -10.30
CA ILE A 137 -9.30 -5.15 -10.42
C ILE A 137 -9.54 -4.37 -11.74
N PRO A 138 -8.70 -3.38 -12.12
CA PRO A 138 -8.88 -2.65 -13.37
C PRO A 138 -8.89 -3.58 -14.59
N THR A 139 -7.94 -4.51 -14.66
CA THR A 139 -7.86 -5.46 -15.78
C THR A 139 -9.08 -6.38 -15.85
N ARG A 140 -9.63 -6.81 -14.69
CA ARG A 140 -10.87 -7.59 -14.66
C ARG A 140 -12.04 -6.80 -15.24
N ILE A 141 -12.25 -5.56 -14.79
CA ILE A 141 -13.31 -4.68 -15.30
C ILE A 141 -13.14 -4.48 -16.81
N TYR A 142 -11.93 -4.11 -17.26
CA TYR A 142 -11.64 -3.90 -18.67
C TYR A 142 -11.93 -5.13 -19.54
N GLN A 143 -11.58 -6.34 -19.08
CA GLN A 143 -11.88 -7.58 -19.81
C GLN A 143 -13.37 -7.86 -19.92
N ARG A 144 -14.16 -7.58 -18.88
CA ARG A 144 -15.63 -7.73 -18.90
C ARG A 144 -16.29 -6.77 -19.88
N LEU A 145 -15.81 -5.53 -19.92
CA LEU A 145 -16.26 -4.55 -20.90
C LEU A 145 -15.97 -4.98 -22.34
N ILE A 146 -14.77 -5.51 -22.64
CA ILE A 146 -14.47 -6.06 -23.99
C ILE A 146 -15.31 -7.30 -24.32
N ALA A 147 -15.60 -8.12 -23.30
CA ALA A 147 -16.44 -9.30 -23.41
C ALA A 147 -17.94 -9.00 -23.62
N ASP A 148 -18.33 -7.71 -23.62
CA ASP A 148 -19.72 -7.25 -23.72
C ASP A 148 -20.57 -7.71 -22.52
N ASP A 149 -19.94 -7.74 -21.34
CA ASP A 149 -20.53 -8.19 -20.07
C ASP A 149 -20.43 -7.08 -19.01
N PRO A 150 -21.17 -5.97 -19.16
CA PRO A 150 -21.11 -4.85 -18.22
C PRO A 150 -21.68 -5.20 -16.85
N ASP A 151 -22.57 -6.19 -16.74
CA ASP A 151 -23.19 -6.59 -15.47
C ASP A 151 -22.12 -7.11 -14.49
N GLU A 152 -21.22 -8.00 -14.93
CA GLU A 152 -20.11 -8.46 -14.07
C GLU A 152 -19.08 -7.34 -13.80
N ALA A 153 -18.94 -6.36 -14.70
CA ALA A 153 -18.08 -5.19 -14.46
C ALA A 153 -18.64 -4.30 -13.34
N ILE A 154 -19.97 -4.12 -13.30
CA ILE A 154 -20.69 -3.41 -12.25
C ILE A 154 -20.52 -4.12 -10.92
N GLU A 155 -20.74 -5.43 -10.86
CA GLU A 155 -20.57 -6.21 -9.62
C GLU A 155 -19.16 -6.03 -9.02
N ILE A 156 -18.12 -6.06 -9.87
CA ILE A 156 -16.73 -5.84 -9.43
C ILE A 156 -16.53 -4.40 -8.91
N ALA A 157 -17.11 -3.42 -9.59
CA ALA A 157 -17.02 -2.03 -9.18
C ALA A 157 -17.72 -1.80 -7.83
N ASP A 158 -18.93 -2.32 -7.65
CA ASP A 158 -19.68 -2.20 -6.40
C ASP A 158 -18.95 -2.86 -5.23
N GLU A 159 -18.44 -4.09 -5.40
CA GLU A 159 -17.65 -4.77 -4.37
C GLU A 159 -16.45 -3.91 -3.91
N SER A 160 -15.79 -3.21 -4.84
CA SER A 160 -14.69 -2.31 -4.49
C SER A 160 -15.15 -1.01 -3.84
N ILE A 161 -16.27 -0.43 -4.28
CA ILE A 161 -16.84 0.80 -3.71
C ILE A 161 -17.33 0.58 -2.27
N GLU A 162 -17.92 -0.59 -1.99
CA GLU A 162 -18.34 -0.98 -0.63
C GLU A 162 -17.17 -1.04 0.35
N ALA A 163 -15.95 -1.37 -0.12
CA ALA A 163 -14.75 -1.42 0.70
C ALA A 163 -14.15 -0.02 0.95
N THR A 164 -14.29 0.91 0.01
CA THR A 164 -13.70 2.26 0.08
C THR A 164 -14.76 3.35 -0.14
N SER A 165 -14.83 3.92 -1.34
CA SER A 165 -15.82 4.91 -1.76
C SER A 165 -15.84 5.04 -3.29
N VAL A 166 -16.87 5.70 -3.83
CA VAL A 166 -16.97 5.97 -5.28
C VAL A 166 -15.79 6.81 -5.80
N THR A 167 -15.37 7.83 -5.05
CA THR A 167 -14.25 8.69 -5.45
C THR A 167 -12.94 7.91 -5.48
N GLU A 168 -12.71 7.08 -4.47
CA GLU A 168 -11.52 6.23 -4.38
C GLU A 168 -11.49 5.20 -5.52
N PHE A 169 -12.62 4.55 -5.78
CA PHE A 169 -12.77 3.64 -6.90
C PHE A 169 -12.42 4.28 -8.25
N TYR A 170 -12.89 5.51 -8.50
CA TYR A 170 -12.58 6.20 -9.75
C TYR A 170 -11.10 6.56 -9.86
N ASP A 171 -10.48 6.97 -8.77
CA ASP A 171 -9.06 7.34 -8.74
C ASP A 171 -8.15 6.11 -8.94
N GLU A 172 -8.38 5.06 -8.15
CA GLU A 172 -7.53 3.87 -8.12
C GLU A 172 -7.77 2.94 -9.31
N TYR A 173 -9.05 2.70 -9.67
CA TYR A 173 -9.40 1.68 -10.65
C TYR A 173 -10.04 2.23 -11.92
N GLY A 174 -10.97 3.16 -11.80
CA GLY A 174 -11.76 3.64 -12.94
C GLY A 174 -10.90 4.32 -14.02
N ILE A 175 -9.99 5.22 -13.63
CA ILE A 175 -9.07 5.87 -14.57
C ILE A 175 -8.10 4.85 -15.18
N GLU A 176 -7.65 3.87 -14.41
CA GLU A 176 -6.78 2.80 -14.91
C GLU A 176 -7.47 1.95 -15.98
N VAL A 177 -8.75 1.61 -15.82
CA VAL A 177 -9.56 0.93 -16.87
C VAL A 177 -9.55 1.73 -18.17
N LEU A 178 -9.74 3.04 -18.09
CA LEU A 178 -9.71 3.92 -19.26
C LEU A 178 -8.31 4.09 -19.85
N ARG A 179 -7.27 4.06 -19.01
CA ARG A 179 -5.87 4.06 -19.45
C ARG A 179 -5.57 2.78 -20.25
N GLN A 180 -5.92 1.61 -19.73
CA GLN A 180 -5.80 0.34 -20.46
C GLN A 180 -6.52 0.38 -21.80
N ALA A 181 -7.76 0.86 -21.82
CA ALA A 181 -8.54 1.03 -23.05
C ALA A 181 -7.86 1.99 -24.06
N SER A 182 -7.27 3.09 -23.57
CA SER A 182 -6.53 4.05 -24.39
C SER A 182 -5.22 3.48 -24.94
N GLU A 183 -4.52 2.63 -24.19
CA GLU A 183 -3.29 1.99 -24.66
C GLU A 183 -3.58 0.93 -25.72
N ASP A 184 -4.59 0.12 -25.49
CA ASP A 184 -5.08 -0.87 -26.46
C ASP A 184 -5.58 -0.20 -27.74
N PHE A 185 -6.21 0.97 -27.63
CA PHE A 185 -6.60 1.80 -28.77
C PHE A 185 -5.43 2.07 -29.72
N LEU A 186 -4.26 2.41 -29.18
CA LEU A 186 -3.09 2.80 -29.95
C LEU A 186 -2.35 1.61 -30.58
N THR A 187 -2.56 0.39 -30.06
CA THR A 187 -1.80 -0.80 -30.46
C THR A 187 -2.63 -1.80 -31.26
N THR A 188 -3.72 -2.30 -30.68
CA THR A 188 -4.30 -3.61 -31.08
C THR A 188 -5.83 -3.58 -31.24
N ALA A 189 -6.53 -2.61 -30.64
CA ALA A 189 -7.98 -2.62 -30.53
C ALA A 189 -8.69 -2.37 -31.88
N ARG A 190 -9.68 -3.22 -32.18
CA ARG A 190 -10.62 -3.03 -33.31
C ARG A 190 -11.71 -2.03 -32.93
N ALA A 191 -12.39 -1.47 -33.92
CA ALA A 191 -13.52 -0.55 -33.71
C ALA A 191 -14.63 -1.14 -32.83
N GLU A 192 -14.89 -2.44 -32.99
CA GLU A 192 -15.87 -3.16 -32.18
C GLU A 192 -15.48 -3.24 -30.71
N HIS A 193 -14.21 -3.53 -30.38
CA HIS A 193 -13.74 -3.57 -28.99
C HIS A 193 -13.92 -2.21 -28.32
N ARG A 194 -13.63 -1.12 -29.04
CA ARG A 194 -13.78 0.25 -28.53
C ARG A 194 -15.23 0.59 -28.20
N LEU A 195 -16.14 0.24 -29.10
CA LEU A 195 -17.57 0.48 -28.90
C LEU A 195 -18.10 -0.29 -27.69
N ARG A 196 -17.65 -1.53 -27.48
CA ARG A 196 -18.03 -2.31 -26.30
C ARG A 196 -17.54 -1.68 -25.01
N VAL A 197 -16.28 -1.22 -24.98
CA VAL A 197 -15.73 -0.55 -23.80
C VAL A 197 -16.48 0.73 -23.49
N VAL A 198 -16.70 1.62 -24.47
CA VAL A 198 -17.43 2.88 -24.24
C VAL A 198 -18.87 2.60 -23.81
N ASN A 199 -19.62 1.77 -24.54
CA ASN A 199 -21.00 1.46 -24.17
C ASN A 199 -21.10 0.76 -22.81
N GLY A 200 -20.18 -0.16 -22.52
CA GLY A 200 -20.14 -0.87 -21.24
C GLY A 200 -19.83 0.08 -20.08
N MET A 201 -18.91 1.03 -20.28
CA MET A 201 -18.64 2.09 -19.32
C MET A 201 -19.86 3.00 -19.13
N ASP A 202 -20.57 3.37 -20.20
CA ASP A 202 -21.77 4.20 -20.11
C ASP A 202 -22.85 3.51 -19.26
N ILE A 203 -23.05 2.19 -19.46
CA ILE A 203 -23.97 1.36 -18.67
C ILE A 203 -23.50 1.30 -17.21
N MET A 204 -22.24 0.97 -16.98
CA MET A 204 -21.66 0.86 -15.64
C MET A 204 -21.78 2.19 -14.87
N LEU A 205 -21.42 3.32 -15.48
CA LEU A 205 -21.53 4.63 -14.83
C LEU A 205 -22.98 5.05 -14.61
N ALA A 206 -23.92 4.66 -15.47
CA ALA A 206 -25.34 4.89 -15.22
C ALA A 206 -25.82 4.16 -13.97
N ASP A 207 -25.45 2.89 -13.83
CA ASP A 207 -25.83 2.05 -12.68
C ASP A 207 -25.17 2.53 -11.38
N LEU A 208 -23.87 2.79 -11.40
CA LEU A 208 -23.13 3.32 -10.24
C LEU A 208 -23.70 4.65 -9.72
N ARG A 209 -24.26 5.51 -10.58
CA ARG A 209 -24.92 6.75 -10.17
C ARG A 209 -26.31 6.53 -9.56
N GLU A 210 -26.99 5.48 -9.96
CA GLU A 210 -28.29 5.10 -9.40
C GLU A 210 -28.12 4.46 -8.02
N ASP A 211 -27.14 3.56 -7.89
CA ASP A 211 -26.87 2.80 -6.66
C ASP A 211 -26.08 3.61 -5.63
N HIS A 212 -25.17 4.48 -6.08
CA HIS A 212 -24.37 5.36 -5.23
C HIS A 212 -24.60 6.84 -5.58
N PRO A 213 -25.79 7.41 -5.32
CA PRO A 213 -26.09 8.78 -5.73
C PRO A 213 -25.31 9.80 -4.89
N ALA A 214 -24.55 10.67 -5.57
CA ALA A 214 -23.92 11.80 -4.92
C ALA A 214 -24.96 12.74 -4.25
N PRO A 215 -24.59 13.42 -3.14
CA PRO A 215 -25.48 14.37 -2.47
C PRO A 215 -25.98 15.46 -3.42
N VAL A 216 -27.26 15.82 -3.30
CA VAL A 216 -27.85 16.89 -4.13
C VAL A 216 -27.21 18.23 -3.78
N VAL A 217 -26.38 18.74 -4.68
CA VAL A 217 -25.76 20.06 -4.55
C VAL A 217 -26.75 21.13 -5.04
N ALA A 218 -27.05 22.11 -4.19
CA ALA A 218 -27.97 23.20 -4.53
C ALA A 218 -27.28 24.25 -5.40
N GLY A 219 -27.94 24.68 -6.49
CA GLY A 219 -27.47 25.75 -7.37
C GLY A 219 -27.34 25.32 -8.83
N GLU A 220 -26.98 26.27 -9.69
CA GLU A 220 -26.56 25.97 -11.06
C GLU A 220 -25.11 25.43 -11.05
N PRO A 221 -24.75 24.56 -12.01
CA PRO A 221 -23.39 24.03 -12.07
C PRO A 221 -22.38 25.17 -12.23
N ARG A 222 -21.29 25.10 -11.45
CA ARG A 222 -20.17 26.06 -11.49
C ARG A 222 -18.97 25.49 -12.25
N VAL A 223 -18.95 24.17 -12.47
CA VAL A 223 -17.87 23.44 -13.14
C VAL A 223 -18.41 22.74 -14.38
N ALA A 224 -17.72 22.88 -15.51
CA ALA A 224 -18.03 22.12 -16.73
C ALA A 224 -16.85 21.20 -17.09
N CYS A 225 -17.13 19.91 -17.23
CA CYS A 225 -16.15 18.91 -17.69
C CYS A 225 -16.36 18.63 -19.19
N ILE A 226 -15.28 18.62 -19.96
CA ILE A 226 -15.32 18.47 -21.43
C ILE A 226 -14.24 17.49 -21.90
N GLY A 227 -14.66 16.44 -22.61
CA GLY A 227 -13.75 15.51 -23.27
C GLY A 227 -12.99 16.18 -24.43
N GLY A 228 -11.67 16.00 -24.46
CA GLY A 228 -10.78 16.70 -25.39
C GLY A 228 -10.77 16.16 -26.83
N LYS A 229 -10.70 14.83 -26.99
CA LYS A 229 -10.42 14.21 -28.29
C LYS A 229 -11.20 12.92 -28.57
N TRP A 230 -11.39 12.07 -27.57
CA TRP A 230 -11.94 10.71 -27.71
C TRP A 230 -13.15 10.48 -26.79
N GLU A 231 -13.93 9.44 -27.09
CA GLU A 231 -15.11 9.06 -26.29
C GLU A 231 -14.72 8.75 -24.84
N ILE A 232 -13.60 8.06 -24.62
CA ILE A 232 -13.05 7.79 -23.27
C ILE A 232 -12.72 9.05 -22.47
N ASP A 233 -12.39 10.18 -23.14
CA ASP A 233 -12.16 11.44 -22.43
C ASP A 233 -13.49 11.96 -21.83
N SER A 234 -14.62 11.67 -22.47
CA SER A 234 -15.97 12.03 -22.01
C SER A 234 -16.42 11.12 -20.88
N VAL A 235 -16.11 9.82 -20.95
CA VAL A 235 -16.34 8.86 -19.85
C VAL A 235 -15.63 9.31 -18.56
N ALA A 236 -14.37 9.75 -18.65
CA ALA A 236 -13.67 10.32 -17.49
C ALA A 236 -14.28 11.64 -16.99
N CYS A 237 -14.89 12.45 -17.87
CA CYS A 237 -15.66 13.62 -17.43
C CYS A 237 -16.89 13.22 -16.63
N GLU A 238 -17.61 12.17 -17.01
CA GLU A 238 -18.75 11.66 -16.25
C GLU A 238 -18.34 11.16 -14.86
N MET A 239 -17.22 10.42 -14.78
CA MET A 239 -16.63 10.00 -13.50
C MET A 239 -16.26 11.20 -12.62
N LEU A 240 -15.57 12.19 -13.18
CA LEU A 240 -15.16 13.39 -12.44
C LEU A 240 -16.37 14.22 -11.98
N VAL A 241 -17.41 14.37 -12.80
CA VAL A 241 -18.64 15.06 -12.40
C VAL A 241 -19.32 14.34 -11.24
N HIS A 242 -19.34 13.00 -11.26
CA HIS A 242 -19.90 12.22 -10.17
C HIS A 242 -19.08 12.38 -8.88
N ALA A 243 -17.74 12.29 -8.96
CA ALA A 243 -16.83 12.50 -7.84
C ALA A 243 -16.95 13.92 -7.23
N LEU A 244 -17.06 14.96 -8.07
CA LEU A 244 -17.27 16.33 -7.64
C LEU A 244 -18.58 16.51 -6.86
N GLY A 245 -19.62 15.73 -7.18
CA GLY A 245 -20.87 15.70 -6.43
C GLY A 245 -20.68 15.27 -4.97
N PHE A 246 -19.85 14.26 -4.71
CA PHE A 246 -19.49 13.84 -3.34
C PHE A 246 -18.71 14.91 -2.57
N ALA A 247 -17.93 15.74 -3.27
CA ALA A 247 -17.26 16.90 -2.70
C ALA A 247 -18.17 18.14 -2.54
N GLY A 248 -19.47 18.03 -2.84
CA GLY A 248 -20.41 19.14 -2.72
C GLY A 248 -20.27 20.19 -3.83
N VAL A 249 -19.63 19.85 -4.95
CA VAL A 249 -19.41 20.74 -6.09
C VAL A 249 -20.42 20.43 -7.21
N ALA A 250 -21.24 21.43 -7.57
CA ALA A 250 -22.17 21.31 -8.68
C ALA A 250 -21.42 21.37 -10.02
N ALA A 251 -21.31 20.22 -10.70
CA ALA A 251 -20.61 20.06 -11.97
C ALA A 251 -21.53 19.50 -13.07
N VAL A 252 -21.15 19.73 -14.32
CA VAL A 252 -21.89 19.23 -15.49
C VAL A 252 -20.95 18.77 -16.59
N GLU A 253 -21.27 17.66 -17.24
CA GLU A 253 -20.57 17.21 -18.46
C GLU A 253 -21.12 17.96 -19.68
N ARG A 254 -20.23 18.43 -20.55
CA ARG A 254 -20.62 19.07 -21.82
C ARG A 254 -20.17 18.19 -22.99
N PRO A 255 -20.99 18.10 -24.05
CA PRO A 255 -20.70 17.22 -25.18
C PRO A 255 -19.31 17.48 -25.74
N SER A 256 -18.51 16.44 -25.90
CA SER A 256 -17.21 16.54 -26.56
C SER A 256 -17.36 16.81 -28.06
N GLY A 257 -16.32 17.39 -28.67
CA GLY A 257 -16.34 17.67 -30.10
C GLY A 257 -15.09 18.35 -30.64
N ALA A 258 -14.95 18.31 -31.96
CA ALA A 258 -13.86 19.01 -32.62
C ALA A 258 -13.92 20.52 -32.31
N VAL A 259 -12.83 21.04 -31.75
CA VAL A 259 -12.72 22.43 -31.26
C VAL A 259 -12.75 23.43 -32.42
N THR A 260 -13.96 23.70 -32.88
CA THR A 260 -14.31 24.60 -33.98
C THR A 260 -15.09 25.79 -33.43
N ALA A 261 -15.16 26.90 -34.19
CA ALA A 261 -15.96 28.05 -33.78
C ALA A 261 -17.44 27.66 -33.55
N ARG A 262 -17.99 26.82 -34.43
CA ARG A 262 -19.37 26.31 -34.31
C ARG A 262 -19.61 25.46 -33.07
N TYR A 263 -18.62 24.67 -32.67
CA TYR A 263 -18.69 23.89 -31.44
C TYR A 263 -18.73 24.81 -30.22
N LEU A 264 -17.83 25.79 -30.16
CA LEU A 264 -17.79 26.78 -29.08
C LEU A 264 -19.06 27.62 -29.03
N ASP A 265 -19.66 27.98 -30.16
CA ASP A 265 -20.94 28.72 -30.17
C ASP A 265 -22.11 27.91 -29.59
N LYS A 266 -22.00 26.58 -29.52
CA LYS A 266 -23.00 25.70 -28.90
C LYS A 266 -22.65 25.33 -27.46
N LEU A 267 -21.43 25.62 -27.02
CA LEU A 267 -20.96 25.29 -25.70
C LEU A 267 -21.55 26.31 -24.71
N ASP A 268 -22.51 25.86 -23.93
CA ASP A 268 -23.14 26.66 -22.89
C ASP A 268 -22.26 26.66 -21.64
N LEU A 269 -21.57 27.79 -21.41
CA LEU A 269 -20.72 28.01 -20.25
C LEU A 269 -21.22 29.20 -19.41
N ASP A 270 -22.48 29.59 -19.56
CA ASP A 270 -23.06 30.65 -18.75
C ASP A 270 -23.14 30.16 -17.29
N GLY A 271 -22.63 30.96 -16.35
CA GLY A 271 -22.57 30.60 -14.92
C GLY A 271 -21.41 29.65 -14.54
N ILE A 272 -20.68 29.11 -15.52
CA ILE A 272 -19.51 28.25 -15.27
C ILE A 272 -18.29 29.12 -14.92
N GLU A 273 -17.65 28.78 -13.80
CA GLU A 273 -16.42 29.44 -13.33
C GLU A 273 -15.17 28.64 -13.69
N ILE A 274 -15.27 27.32 -13.75
CA ILE A 274 -14.16 26.41 -14.02
C ILE A 274 -14.54 25.45 -15.16
N VAL A 275 -13.68 25.34 -16.16
CA VAL A 275 -13.77 24.33 -17.22
C VAL A 275 -12.64 23.32 -17.03
N CYS A 276 -12.98 22.06 -16.82
CA CYS A 276 -12.05 20.95 -16.78
C CYS A 276 -12.00 20.28 -18.17
N LEU A 277 -10.83 20.25 -18.81
CA LEU A 277 -10.62 19.55 -20.08
C LEU A 277 -9.90 18.23 -19.84
N SER A 278 -10.53 17.13 -20.25
CA SER A 278 -10.05 15.75 -20.04
C SER A 278 -9.29 15.22 -21.25
N TYR A 279 -8.12 14.62 -21.05
CA TYR A 279 -7.28 14.03 -22.11
C TYR A 279 -6.57 12.74 -21.68
N PHE A 280 -6.80 11.64 -22.42
CA PHE A 280 -6.00 10.41 -22.39
C PHE A 280 -4.89 10.34 -23.46
N SER A 281 -4.73 11.40 -24.27
CA SER A 281 -3.67 11.45 -25.29
C SER A 281 -2.29 11.59 -24.64
N ARG A 282 -1.33 10.73 -25.00
CA ARG A 282 0.08 10.84 -24.56
C ARG A 282 0.79 12.11 -25.05
N GLU A 283 0.27 12.73 -26.11
CA GLU A 283 0.75 14.01 -26.67
C GLU A 283 -0.43 15.01 -26.73
N PRO A 284 -0.85 15.60 -25.59
CA PRO A 284 -2.03 16.46 -25.54
C PRO A 284 -1.74 17.93 -25.91
N GLU A 285 -0.49 18.36 -26.00
CA GLU A 285 -0.05 19.75 -25.92
C GLU A 285 -0.65 20.64 -27.01
N LEU A 286 -0.62 20.18 -28.27
CA LEU A 286 -1.15 20.94 -29.40
C LEU A 286 -2.67 21.10 -29.33
N SER A 287 -3.38 20.03 -28.96
CA SER A 287 -4.84 20.04 -28.81
C SER A 287 -5.27 20.85 -27.60
N ALA A 288 -4.67 20.61 -26.44
CA ALA A 288 -4.97 21.28 -25.17
C ALA A 288 -4.73 22.79 -25.28
N ARG A 289 -3.53 23.20 -25.70
CA ARG A 289 -3.21 24.64 -25.90
C ARG A 289 -4.13 25.29 -26.93
N GLY A 290 -4.47 24.57 -27.99
CA GLY A 290 -5.42 25.03 -29.01
C GLY A 290 -6.82 25.27 -28.45
N PHE A 291 -7.27 24.39 -27.54
CA PHE A 291 -8.57 24.50 -26.88
C PHE A 291 -8.55 25.60 -25.83
N CYS A 292 -7.59 25.63 -24.90
CA CYS A 292 -7.43 26.66 -23.88
C CYS A 292 -7.43 28.06 -24.49
N ARG A 293 -6.63 28.28 -25.55
CA ARG A 293 -6.57 29.57 -26.25
C ARG A 293 -7.93 30.00 -26.80
N ARG A 294 -8.72 29.07 -27.36
CA ARG A 294 -10.03 29.40 -27.94
C ARG A 294 -11.11 29.63 -26.87
N LEU A 295 -11.06 28.90 -25.76
CA LEU A 295 -11.92 29.14 -24.60
C LEU A 295 -11.65 30.53 -24.03
N ARG A 296 -10.39 30.86 -23.70
CA ARG A 296 -10.02 32.18 -23.17
C ARG A 296 -10.37 33.34 -24.12
N GLN A 297 -10.33 33.11 -25.43
CA GLN A 297 -10.76 34.11 -26.42
C GLN A 297 -12.25 34.44 -26.36
N ARG A 298 -13.10 33.51 -25.89
CA ARG A 298 -14.56 33.68 -25.83
C ARG A 298 -15.05 33.94 -24.40
N TRP A 299 -14.45 33.29 -23.41
CA TRP A 299 -14.71 33.44 -21.99
C TRP A 299 -13.40 33.75 -21.26
N PRO A 300 -13.02 35.05 -21.15
CA PRO A 300 -11.74 35.44 -20.55
C PRO A 300 -11.63 35.15 -19.05
N ASP A 301 -12.76 35.12 -18.35
CA ASP A 301 -12.82 35.01 -16.89
C ASP A 301 -12.93 33.56 -16.39
N VAL A 302 -13.08 32.59 -17.29
CA VAL A 302 -13.16 31.17 -16.94
C VAL A 302 -11.78 30.63 -16.62
N ARG A 303 -11.69 29.91 -15.51
CA ARG A 303 -10.51 29.14 -15.11
C ARG A 303 -10.51 27.78 -15.79
N ILE A 304 -9.35 27.32 -16.22
CA ILE A 304 -9.19 26.10 -17.01
C ILE A 304 -8.31 25.13 -16.23
N VAL A 305 -8.87 23.98 -15.90
CA VAL A 305 -8.15 22.84 -15.35
C VAL A 305 -7.91 21.85 -16.48
N LEU A 306 -6.67 21.37 -16.66
CA LEU A 306 -6.35 20.31 -17.60
C LEU A 306 -6.14 19.01 -16.86
N ALA A 307 -7.04 18.05 -17.08
CA ALA A 307 -6.89 16.69 -16.56
C ALA A 307 -6.16 15.81 -17.60
N LEU A 308 -4.92 15.45 -17.28
CA LEU A 308 -4.00 14.76 -18.17
C LEU A 308 -3.71 13.34 -17.67
N TRP A 309 -4.64 12.43 -17.93
CA TRP A 309 -4.64 11.07 -17.35
C TRP A 309 -3.49 10.17 -17.82
N ASN A 310 -2.96 10.42 -19.02
CA ASN A 310 -1.91 9.61 -19.66
C ASN A 310 -0.68 10.44 -20.06
N ALA A 311 -0.59 11.69 -19.60
CA ALA A 311 0.51 12.55 -20.02
C ALA A 311 1.82 12.17 -19.29
N PRO A 312 2.98 12.36 -19.92
CA PRO A 312 4.27 12.23 -19.25
C PRO A 312 4.34 13.17 -18.03
N GLU A 313 4.99 12.73 -16.97
CA GLU A 313 5.17 13.52 -15.73
C GLU A 313 5.73 14.92 -15.98
N ALA A 314 6.59 15.07 -17.00
CA ALA A 314 7.17 16.35 -17.42
C ALA A 314 6.12 17.42 -17.82
N LEU A 315 4.93 17.00 -18.30
CA LEU A 315 3.82 17.93 -18.61
C LEU A 315 2.96 18.27 -17.39
N ALA A 316 3.22 17.64 -16.25
CA ALA A 316 2.57 17.91 -14.99
C ALA A 316 3.52 18.63 -14.00
N GLU A 317 4.60 19.25 -14.51
CA GLU A 317 5.45 20.20 -13.79
C GLU A 317 4.91 21.63 -13.90
N ALA A 318 5.21 22.49 -12.91
CA ALA A 318 4.61 23.83 -12.77
C ALA A 318 4.82 24.77 -13.98
N ASP A 319 5.89 24.60 -14.76
CA ASP A 319 6.14 25.40 -15.95
C ASP A 319 5.20 25.07 -17.13
N ALA A 320 4.59 23.88 -17.13
CA ALA A 320 3.72 23.41 -18.22
C ALA A 320 2.35 24.10 -18.22
N GLU A 321 1.85 24.57 -17.07
CA GLU A 321 0.54 25.21 -16.93
C GLU A 321 0.44 26.47 -17.80
N ALA A 322 1.44 27.35 -17.67
CA ALA A 322 1.53 28.59 -18.44
C ALA A 322 1.67 28.33 -19.94
N ASP A 323 2.47 27.35 -20.33
CA ASP A 323 2.73 26.99 -21.73
C ASP A 323 1.48 26.41 -22.43
N LEU A 324 0.67 25.64 -21.70
CA LEU A 324 -0.60 25.10 -22.18
C LEU A 324 -1.76 26.10 -22.06
N GLY A 325 -1.57 27.18 -21.30
CA GLY A 325 -2.58 28.20 -21.04
C GLY A 325 -3.68 27.73 -20.08
N ALA A 326 -3.35 26.80 -19.18
CA ALA A 326 -4.20 26.32 -18.10
C ALA A 326 -3.96 27.11 -16.81
N ASP A 327 -4.90 27.07 -15.89
CA ASP A 327 -4.76 27.61 -14.53
C ASP A 327 -4.35 26.51 -13.53
N SER A 328 -4.56 25.23 -13.88
CA SER A 328 -3.99 24.09 -13.16
C SER A 328 -3.93 22.85 -14.06
N ILE A 329 -2.96 21.96 -13.82
CA ILE A 329 -2.88 20.62 -14.40
C ILE A 329 -3.08 19.58 -13.29
N VAL A 330 -3.85 18.53 -13.58
CA VAL A 330 -4.13 17.42 -12.66
C VAL A 330 -3.97 16.09 -13.36
N THR A 331 -3.57 15.06 -12.61
CA THR A 331 -3.28 13.73 -13.13
C THR A 331 -4.16 12.63 -12.53
N SER A 332 -4.86 12.91 -11.43
CA SER A 332 -5.80 11.98 -10.80
C SER A 332 -7.16 12.64 -10.53
N ILE A 333 -8.20 11.82 -10.31
CA ILE A 333 -9.55 12.29 -9.97
C ILE A 333 -9.53 12.99 -8.62
N HIS A 334 -8.80 12.41 -7.66
CA HIS A 334 -8.63 12.96 -6.32
C HIS A 334 -7.99 14.35 -6.37
N GLU A 335 -6.90 14.50 -7.13
CA GLU A 335 -6.23 15.78 -7.36
C GLU A 335 -7.18 16.78 -8.06
N ALA A 336 -7.91 16.34 -9.09
CA ALA A 336 -8.87 17.16 -9.82
C ALA A 336 -9.98 17.71 -8.91
N VAL A 337 -10.62 16.84 -8.12
CA VAL A 337 -11.68 17.21 -7.19
C VAL A 337 -11.18 18.24 -6.19
N HIS A 338 -9.99 18.02 -5.63
CA HIS A 338 -9.43 18.91 -4.65
C HIS A 338 -9.07 20.28 -5.23
N ARG A 339 -8.30 20.34 -6.33
CA ARG A 339 -7.89 21.60 -6.98
C ARG A 339 -9.10 22.42 -7.40
N ILE A 340 -10.12 21.77 -7.95
CA ILE A 340 -11.38 22.43 -8.33
C ILE A 340 -12.09 22.99 -7.09
N GLY A 341 -12.18 22.21 -6.00
CA GLY A 341 -12.75 22.65 -4.73
C GLY A 341 -12.04 23.89 -4.17
N GLN A 342 -10.71 23.88 -4.15
CA GLN A 342 -9.88 25.01 -3.69
C GLN A 342 -10.11 26.27 -4.53
N MET A 343 -10.15 26.12 -5.86
CA MET A 343 -10.43 27.23 -6.76
C MET A 343 -11.82 27.83 -6.49
N LEU A 344 -12.83 27.03 -6.21
CA LEU A 344 -14.18 27.54 -5.92
C LEU A 344 -14.31 28.20 -4.55
N SER A 345 -13.47 27.79 -3.58
CA SER A 345 -13.46 28.29 -2.20
C SER A 345 -12.06 28.69 -1.71
N PRO A 346 -11.45 29.78 -2.22
CA PRO A 346 -10.08 30.17 -1.88
C PRO A 346 -9.86 30.48 -0.39
N ALA A 347 -10.91 30.88 0.32
CA ALA A 347 -10.84 31.17 1.76
C ALA A 347 -10.71 29.90 2.62
N GLN A 348 -11.17 28.74 2.13
CA GLN A 348 -10.99 27.44 2.77
C GLN A 348 -9.68 26.76 2.31
N ALA A 349 -9.23 27.06 1.08
CA ALA A 349 -7.95 26.56 0.55
C ALA A 349 -6.70 27.10 1.29
N SER A 350 -6.83 28.23 1.99
CA SER A 350 -5.74 28.81 2.78
C SER A 350 -5.61 28.21 4.19
N GLU A 351 -6.52 27.33 4.60
CA GLU A 351 -6.40 26.56 5.84
C GLU A 351 -5.83 25.19 5.48
N HIS A 352 -4.52 25.00 5.65
CA HIS A 352 -3.89 23.69 5.46
C HIS A 352 -4.41 22.69 6.50
N LEU A 353 -4.31 21.40 6.20
CA LEU A 353 -4.82 20.37 7.10
C LEU A 353 -4.03 20.38 8.41
N VAL A 354 -4.73 20.63 9.50
CA VAL A 354 -4.20 20.57 10.87
C VAL A 354 -4.52 19.19 11.44
N ALA A 355 -3.51 18.51 11.98
CA ALA A 355 -3.68 17.20 12.60
C ALA A 355 -4.59 17.29 13.84
N GLU A 356 -5.45 16.28 14.04
CA GLU A 356 -6.22 16.19 15.28
C GLU A 356 -5.30 15.87 16.45
N ARG A 357 -5.53 16.48 17.62
CA ARG A 357 -4.69 16.17 18.78
C ARG A 357 -5.01 14.78 19.34
N PRO A 358 -4.01 13.93 19.60
CA PRO A 358 -4.22 12.64 20.26
C PRO A 358 -4.96 12.79 21.60
N GLU A 359 -5.81 11.83 21.96
CA GLU A 359 -6.52 11.84 23.25
C GLU A 359 -5.55 11.87 24.45
N ASN A 360 -4.38 11.23 24.30
CA ASN A 360 -3.32 11.15 25.30
C ASN A 360 -2.24 12.25 25.14
N ASP A 361 -2.49 13.33 24.39
CA ASP A 361 -1.46 14.33 24.05
C ASP A 361 -0.76 14.94 25.28
N ALA A 362 -1.50 15.20 26.36
CA ALA A 362 -0.91 15.73 27.60
C ALA A 362 0.09 14.76 28.26
N GLU A 363 -0.21 13.45 28.25
CA GLU A 363 0.67 12.42 28.81
C GLU A 363 1.91 12.19 27.93
N ARG A 364 1.71 12.25 26.61
CA ARG A 364 2.75 12.16 25.59
C ARG A 364 3.74 13.34 25.68
N VAL A 365 3.24 14.57 25.82
CA VAL A 365 4.09 15.77 26.03
C VAL A 365 4.86 15.66 27.34
N ALA A 366 4.21 15.23 28.43
CA ALA A 366 4.91 15.04 29.71
C ALA A 366 6.05 14.00 29.60
N ALA A 367 5.81 12.89 28.90
CA ALA A 367 6.84 11.88 28.63
C ALA A 367 7.99 12.46 27.79
N LEU A 368 7.69 13.26 26.76
CA LEU A 368 8.72 13.95 25.96
C LEU A 368 9.56 14.90 26.84
N GLU A 369 8.94 15.69 27.71
CA GLU A 369 9.66 16.60 28.61
C GLU A 369 10.57 15.87 29.60
N GLU A 370 10.18 14.68 30.08
CA GLU A 370 10.99 13.85 30.97
C GLU A 370 12.31 13.38 30.32
N THR A 371 12.32 13.17 28.99
CA THR A 371 13.54 12.80 28.24
C THR A 371 14.59 13.92 28.21
N ARG A 372 14.17 15.17 28.41
CA ARG A 372 15.01 16.38 28.25
C ARG A 372 15.68 16.52 26.88
N VAL A 373 15.17 15.83 25.85
CA VAL A 373 15.74 15.92 24.50
C VAL A 373 15.74 17.36 23.96
N LEU A 374 14.74 18.15 24.37
CA LEU A 374 14.60 19.58 24.01
C LEU A 374 15.69 20.49 24.62
N ASP A 375 16.48 20.00 25.58
CA ASP A 375 17.65 20.75 26.11
C ASP A 375 18.85 20.73 25.13
N GLY A 376 18.76 19.94 24.05
CA GLY A 376 19.79 19.84 23.00
C GLY A 376 20.98 18.94 23.34
N HIS A 377 20.94 18.26 24.48
CA HIS A 377 22.05 17.41 24.95
C HIS A 377 22.33 16.20 24.05
N ALA A 378 21.31 15.70 23.33
CA ALA A 378 21.39 14.53 22.45
C ALA A 378 21.58 14.91 20.96
N ARG A 379 21.79 16.21 20.65
CA ARG A 379 21.76 16.71 19.26
C ARG A 379 22.74 16.00 18.33
N GLU A 380 23.97 15.77 18.76
CA GLU A 380 25.02 15.14 17.94
C GLU A 380 24.66 13.70 17.56
N ASP A 381 24.13 12.92 18.53
CA ASP A 381 23.71 11.55 18.29
C ASP A 381 22.49 11.50 17.36
N LEU A 382 21.51 12.39 17.56
CA LEU A 382 20.31 12.48 16.73
C LEU A 382 20.62 12.96 15.31
N ASP A 383 21.56 13.89 15.13
CA ASP A 383 22.06 14.30 13.81
C ASP A 383 22.71 13.11 13.08
N ALA A 384 23.43 12.24 13.79
CA ALA A 384 24.01 11.03 13.22
C ALA A 384 22.96 9.97 12.80
N PHE A 385 21.88 9.82 13.57
CA PHE A 385 20.74 8.98 13.17
C PHE A 385 20.04 9.52 11.93
N ALA A 386 19.76 10.83 11.90
CA ALA A 386 19.17 11.48 10.74
C ALA A 386 20.08 11.33 9.50
N ALA A 387 21.40 11.53 9.64
CA ALA A 387 22.35 11.32 8.56
C ALA A 387 22.31 9.89 8.01
N ARG A 388 22.25 8.89 8.90
CA ARG A 388 22.11 7.48 8.49
C ARG A 388 20.82 7.23 7.72
N ALA A 389 19.68 7.75 8.20
CA ALA A 389 18.42 7.60 7.50
C ALA A 389 18.49 8.22 6.09
N ALA A 390 19.05 9.44 5.97
CA ALA A 390 19.22 10.08 4.67
C ALA A 390 20.10 9.26 3.72
N ASP A 391 21.19 8.67 4.21
CA ASP A 391 22.10 7.84 3.41
C ASP A 391 21.46 6.51 2.98
N VAL A 392 20.73 5.84 3.89
CA VAL A 392 20.10 4.53 3.64
C VAL A 392 19.00 4.64 2.58
N PHE A 393 18.14 5.65 2.69
CA PHE A 393 17.07 5.90 1.70
C PHE A 393 17.54 6.74 0.51
N ASN A 394 18.81 7.15 0.50
CA ASN A 394 19.40 7.99 -0.54
C ASN A 394 18.54 9.24 -0.82
N VAL A 395 18.08 9.94 0.22
CA VAL A 395 17.22 11.13 0.12
C VAL A 395 17.98 12.43 0.39
N GLU A 396 17.41 13.55 -0.02
CA GLU A 396 18.04 14.86 0.15
C GLU A 396 18.10 15.29 1.64
N PHE A 397 17.12 15.04 2.51
CA PHE A 397 17.33 15.32 3.94
C PHE A 397 16.49 14.42 4.83
N ALA A 398 16.94 14.27 6.07
CA ALA A 398 16.18 13.60 7.11
C ALA A 398 16.24 14.44 8.37
N VAL A 399 15.15 14.43 9.13
CA VAL A 399 14.99 15.17 10.36
C VAL A 399 14.33 14.30 11.42
N ILE A 400 14.65 14.59 12.68
CA ILE A 400 14.00 13.99 13.84
C ILE A 400 13.22 15.12 14.50
N SER A 401 11.91 15.00 14.50
CA SER A 401 10.98 15.95 15.10
C SER A 401 10.57 15.50 16.50
N ALA A 402 10.26 16.47 17.34
CA ALA A 402 9.61 16.27 18.64
C ALA A 402 8.45 17.27 18.77
N ILE A 403 7.26 16.78 19.12
CA ILE A 403 6.05 17.62 19.22
C ILE A 403 5.74 17.91 20.69
N ALA A 404 5.89 19.17 21.11
CA ALA A 404 5.64 19.61 22.47
C ALA A 404 4.65 20.78 22.51
N GLY A 405 3.48 20.55 23.12
CA GLY A 405 2.41 21.54 23.23
C GLY A 405 1.91 22.01 21.86
N ASP A 406 2.13 23.29 21.56
CA ASP A 406 1.71 23.95 20.31
C ASP A 406 2.88 24.14 19.33
N ARG A 407 3.99 23.42 19.49
CA ARG A 407 5.20 23.56 18.67
C ARG A 407 5.81 22.23 18.27
N GLU A 408 6.43 22.23 17.10
CA GLU A 408 7.39 21.23 16.66
C GLU A 408 8.82 21.73 16.88
N PHE A 409 9.69 20.82 17.34
CA PHE A 409 11.12 21.03 17.50
C PHE A 409 11.88 20.03 16.63
N ILE A 410 12.76 20.53 15.76
CA ILE A 410 13.69 19.68 15.01
C ILE A 410 14.92 19.40 15.88
N VAL A 411 14.91 18.24 16.55
CA VAL A 411 15.91 17.80 17.52
C VAL A 411 17.09 17.07 16.89
N GLY A 412 16.98 16.65 15.63
CA GLY A 412 18.07 16.11 14.82
C GLY A 412 17.88 16.40 13.32
N GLN A 413 18.97 16.53 12.57
CA GLN A 413 18.96 16.78 11.12
C GLN A 413 20.19 16.16 10.44
N SER A 414 20.01 15.60 9.24
CA SER A 414 21.09 14.94 8.48
C SER A 414 22.11 15.92 7.91
N ARG A 415 21.68 17.15 7.63
CA ARG A 415 22.47 18.25 7.08
C ARG A 415 21.86 19.58 7.50
N ASP A 416 22.54 20.68 7.18
CA ASP A 416 21.93 21.99 7.33
C ASP A 416 20.81 22.17 6.29
N LEU A 417 19.57 22.17 6.75
CA LEU A 417 18.36 22.40 5.92
C LEU A 417 18.36 23.79 5.24
N PRO A 418 17.71 23.96 4.09
CA PRO A 418 17.57 25.27 3.44
C PRO A 418 16.52 26.17 4.13
N GLY A 419 16.41 27.44 3.72
CA GLY A 419 15.32 28.36 4.09
C GLY A 419 15.56 29.30 5.28
N GLU A 420 14.68 30.31 5.43
CA GLU A 420 14.60 31.16 6.62
C GLU A 420 13.98 30.39 7.79
N ARG A 421 14.62 30.42 8.95
CA ARG A 421 14.24 29.57 10.09
C ARG A 421 14.06 30.39 11.35
N THR A 422 13.06 30.04 12.14
CA THR A 422 13.00 30.46 13.54
C THR A 422 13.83 29.48 14.35
N ARG A 423 14.93 29.97 14.92
CA ARG A 423 15.72 29.21 15.89
C ARG A 423 15.44 29.69 17.30
N ASP A 424 15.42 28.78 18.25
CA ASP A 424 15.30 29.11 19.66
C ASP A 424 16.68 29.35 20.31
N GLY A 425 16.70 29.49 21.64
CA GLY A 425 17.95 29.69 22.40
C GLY A 425 18.87 28.46 22.45
N THR A 426 18.45 27.31 21.91
CA THR A 426 19.23 26.06 21.84
C THR A 426 19.63 25.71 20.40
N ASP A 427 19.46 26.65 19.46
CA ASP A 427 19.78 26.54 18.03
C ASP A 427 18.90 25.51 17.27
N MET A 428 17.83 25.01 17.89
CA MET A 428 16.85 24.12 17.25
C MET A 428 15.95 24.89 16.30
N ILE A 429 15.53 24.24 15.21
CA ILE A 429 14.49 24.79 14.33
C ILE A 429 13.15 24.53 15.01
N VAL A 430 12.33 25.58 15.12
CA VAL A 430 11.03 25.53 15.77
C VAL A 430 9.96 26.09 14.83
N MET A 431 8.83 25.39 14.74
CA MET A 431 7.66 25.85 13.99
C MET A 431 6.35 25.62 14.76
N PRO A 432 5.27 26.35 14.43
CA PRO A 432 3.94 26.08 14.97
C PRO A 432 3.54 24.63 14.70
N ARG A 433 2.97 23.94 15.70
CA ARG A 433 2.51 22.55 15.54
C ARG A 433 1.46 22.41 14.44
N GLU A 434 0.62 23.42 14.26
CA GLU A 434 -0.39 23.42 13.19
C GLU A 434 0.21 23.37 11.79
N ASP A 435 1.46 23.80 11.60
CA ASP A 435 2.17 23.73 10.31
C ASP A 435 2.94 22.40 10.15
N ALA A 436 3.15 21.65 11.23
CA ALA A 436 4.04 20.49 11.25
C ALA A 436 3.42 19.27 10.55
N VAL A 437 3.98 18.87 9.40
CA VAL A 437 3.59 17.61 8.74
C VAL A 437 3.83 16.41 9.65
N CYS A 438 4.91 16.41 10.44
CA CYS A 438 5.21 15.33 11.39
C CYS A 438 4.17 15.24 12.55
N ASP A 439 3.30 16.23 12.78
CA ASP A 439 2.19 16.09 13.75
C ASP A 439 1.08 15.15 13.23
N HIS A 440 0.93 15.00 11.91
CA HIS A 440 0.02 14.00 11.34
C HIS A 440 0.48 12.57 11.64
N VAL A 441 1.80 12.34 11.66
CA VAL A 441 2.40 11.06 12.08
C VAL A 441 2.16 10.82 13.57
N VAL A 442 2.34 11.85 14.41
CA VAL A 442 2.07 11.75 15.86
C VAL A 442 0.59 11.53 16.16
N SER A 443 -0.29 12.14 15.36
CA SER A 443 -1.74 12.02 15.48
C SER A 443 -2.25 10.64 15.05
N GLY A 444 -1.83 10.18 13.88
CA GLY A 444 -2.25 8.89 13.31
C GLY A 444 -1.57 7.68 13.94
N ASP A 445 -0.42 7.88 14.58
CA ASP A 445 0.37 6.80 15.19
C ASP A 445 0.80 5.71 14.19
N GLU A 446 0.98 6.14 12.93
CA GLU A 446 1.31 5.31 11.77
C GLU A 446 2.27 6.05 10.84
N THR A 447 2.98 5.31 9.99
CA THR A 447 3.88 5.91 9.01
C THR A 447 3.08 6.64 7.95
N LEU A 448 3.37 7.93 7.75
CA LEU A 448 2.78 8.73 6.69
C LEU A 448 3.75 8.81 5.51
N VAL A 449 3.30 8.45 4.32
CA VAL A 449 4.04 8.63 3.07
C VAL A 449 3.27 9.60 2.17
N ILE A 450 4.00 10.58 1.63
CA ILE A 450 3.52 11.57 0.67
C ILE A 450 4.50 11.58 -0.50
N GLU A 451 4.10 10.96 -1.60
CA GLU A 451 4.98 10.71 -2.75
C GLU A 451 5.33 11.98 -3.51
N ASP A 452 4.34 12.86 -3.72
CA ASP A 452 4.50 14.20 -4.26
C ASP A 452 3.67 15.21 -3.45
N THR A 453 4.30 15.88 -2.49
CA THR A 453 3.66 16.88 -1.62
C THR A 453 3.02 18.03 -2.38
N LYS A 454 3.51 18.39 -3.58
CA LYS A 454 2.89 19.46 -4.39
C LYS A 454 1.60 19.00 -5.06
N ARG A 455 1.43 17.69 -5.26
CA ARG A 455 0.22 17.10 -5.84
C ARG A 455 -0.70 16.49 -4.80
N ASP A 456 -0.19 16.20 -3.61
CA ASP A 456 -0.99 15.71 -2.51
C ASP A 456 -1.91 16.82 -1.99
N PRO A 457 -3.23 16.68 -2.17
CA PRO A 457 -4.18 17.73 -1.81
C PRO A 457 -4.23 18.01 -0.31
N ARG A 458 -3.84 17.05 0.53
CA ARG A 458 -3.85 17.25 1.98
C ARG A 458 -2.75 18.23 2.41
N PHE A 459 -1.68 18.34 1.61
CA PHE A 459 -0.43 18.96 2.03
C PHE A 459 0.11 20.03 1.06
N ALA A 460 -0.39 20.14 -0.17
CA ALA A 460 0.15 21.05 -1.19
C ALA A 460 0.26 22.52 -0.77
N ASP A 461 -0.64 23.00 0.09
CA ASP A 461 -0.64 24.38 0.60
C ASP A 461 -0.06 24.51 2.02
N ASN A 462 0.51 23.43 2.58
CA ASN A 462 1.11 23.48 3.90
C ASN A 462 2.39 24.36 3.89
N PRO A 463 2.51 25.35 4.79
CA PRO A 463 3.68 26.23 4.87
C PRO A 463 5.02 25.49 5.00
N ALA A 464 5.06 24.37 5.73
CA ALA A 464 6.27 23.58 5.99
C ALA A 464 6.85 22.96 4.70
N ILE A 465 6.01 22.63 3.71
CA ILE A 465 6.46 22.10 2.43
C ILE A 465 7.19 23.16 1.61
N GLY A 466 6.69 24.41 1.63
CA GLY A 466 7.33 25.53 0.93
C GLY A 466 8.68 25.94 1.52
N LEU A 467 8.91 25.70 2.82
CA LEU A 467 10.16 26.07 3.51
C LEU A 467 11.39 25.38 2.93
N TRP A 468 11.27 24.13 2.50
CA TRP A 468 12.38 23.30 2.01
C TRP A 468 12.23 22.85 0.56
N ASP A 469 11.23 23.36 -0.16
CA ASP A 469 10.82 22.89 -1.50
C ASP A 469 10.67 21.36 -1.53
N THR A 470 10.13 20.81 -0.43
CA THR A 470 9.91 19.38 -0.27
C THR A 470 8.95 18.91 -1.35
N ARG A 471 9.33 17.88 -2.09
CA ARG A 471 8.47 17.14 -3.03
C ARG A 471 8.10 15.77 -2.50
N PHE A 472 8.96 15.12 -1.73
CA PHE A 472 8.68 13.84 -1.11
C PHE A 472 8.80 13.95 0.41
N TYR A 473 7.88 13.31 1.13
CA TYR A 473 7.92 13.20 2.58
C TYR A 473 7.52 11.78 3.01
N ALA A 474 8.29 11.17 3.90
CA ALA A 474 7.81 10.03 4.67
C ALA A 474 8.22 10.19 6.14
N GLY A 475 7.30 9.92 7.06
CA GLY A 475 7.54 10.08 8.50
C GLY A 475 7.06 8.87 9.28
N ALA A 476 7.96 8.28 10.09
CA ALA A 476 7.65 7.16 10.97
C ALA A 476 7.59 7.60 12.45
N PRO A 477 6.62 7.09 13.23
CA PRO A 477 6.41 7.52 14.62
C PRO A 477 7.55 7.08 15.54
N ILE A 478 8.07 8.00 16.35
CA ILE A 478 9.06 7.71 17.40
C ILE A 478 8.30 7.29 18.66
N ARG A 479 8.10 6.00 18.82
CA ARG A 479 7.26 5.41 19.87
C ARG A 479 8.09 4.92 21.06
N THR A 480 7.70 5.31 22.26
CA THR A 480 8.29 4.79 23.50
C THR A 480 7.83 3.36 23.81
N SER A 481 8.53 2.69 24.73
CA SER A 481 8.21 1.33 25.19
C SER A 481 6.81 1.20 25.84
N ASP A 482 6.27 2.30 26.37
CA ASP A 482 4.92 2.40 26.91
C ASP A 482 3.89 2.96 25.92
N GLY A 483 4.24 3.04 24.63
CA GLY A 483 3.32 3.30 23.51
C GLY A 483 3.04 4.77 23.21
N LYS A 484 3.79 5.72 23.78
CA LYS A 484 3.62 7.16 23.52
C LYS A 484 4.45 7.61 22.32
N VAL A 485 3.87 8.41 21.42
CA VAL A 485 4.58 8.93 20.25
C VAL A 485 5.21 10.29 20.55
N LEU A 486 6.53 10.37 20.66
CA LEU A 486 7.19 11.62 21.07
C LEU A 486 7.32 12.62 19.90
N GLY A 487 7.35 12.10 18.68
CA GLY A 487 7.59 12.84 17.43
C GLY A 487 7.73 11.85 16.28
N ALA A 488 8.48 12.22 15.25
CA ALA A 488 8.69 11.36 14.08
C ALA A 488 10.10 11.48 13.49
N LEU A 489 10.59 10.36 12.93
CA LEU A 489 11.74 10.33 12.04
C LEU A 489 11.20 10.57 10.62
N CYS A 490 11.51 11.73 10.07
CA CYS A 490 10.97 12.19 8.78
C CYS A 490 12.11 12.21 7.73
N ILE A 491 11.94 11.51 6.61
CA ILE A 491 12.81 11.55 5.42
C ILE A 491 12.14 12.37 4.32
N LEU A 492 12.90 13.19 3.61
CA LEU A 492 12.37 14.18 2.67
C LEU A 492 13.27 14.32 1.45
N ASP A 493 12.67 14.61 0.30
CA ASP A 493 13.40 14.89 -0.94
C ASP A 493 12.80 16.09 -1.70
N THR A 494 13.60 16.68 -2.59
CA THR A 494 13.21 17.73 -3.54
C THR A 494 12.68 17.19 -4.86
N SER A 495 12.66 15.85 -5.03
CA SER A 495 12.00 15.14 -6.12
C SER A 495 10.94 14.18 -5.57
N PRO A 496 9.83 13.91 -6.30
CA PRO A 496 8.85 12.89 -5.91
C PRO A 496 9.47 11.49 -5.77
N ARG A 497 8.94 10.66 -4.87
CA ARG A 497 9.40 9.28 -4.67
C ARG A 497 8.28 8.39 -4.14
N GLU A 498 8.33 7.12 -4.52
CA GLU A 498 7.53 6.04 -3.92
C GLU A 498 8.41 5.28 -2.91
N LEU A 499 7.78 4.64 -1.91
CA LEU A 499 8.46 3.72 -0.99
C LEU A 499 7.82 2.34 -1.09
N ALA A 500 8.64 1.30 -1.21
CA ALA A 500 8.19 -0.07 -1.09
C ALA A 500 7.86 -0.44 0.38
N ASP A 501 7.04 -1.48 0.58
CA ASP A 501 6.68 -1.95 1.92
C ASP A 501 7.91 -2.27 2.78
N GLU A 502 8.97 -2.87 2.19
CA GLU A 502 10.21 -3.17 2.93
C GLU A 502 10.97 -1.90 3.35
N GLU A 503 10.84 -0.81 2.59
CA GLU A 503 11.44 0.48 2.92
C GLU A 503 10.67 1.18 4.06
N ILE A 504 9.35 1.02 4.10
CA ILE A 504 8.49 1.49 5.20
C ILE A 504 8.83 0.75 6.50
N GLU A 505 9.00 -0.57 6.44
CA GLU A 505 9.44 -1.39 7.59
C GLU A 505 10.81 -0.90 8.12
N LEU A 506 11.77 -0.69 7.22
CA LEU A 506 13.10 -0.18 7.58
C LEU A 506 13.05 1.22 8.21
N LEU A 507 12.17 2.10 7.74
CA LEU A 507 12.01 3.44 8.31
C LEU A 507 11.47 3.36 9.75
N ASN A 508 10.54 2.44 10.00
CA ASN A 508 10.01 2.16 11.34
C ASN A 508 11.08 1.59 12.28
N GLU A 509 11.93 0.68 11.81
CA GLU A 509 13.06 0.16 12.61
C GLU A 509 14.02 1.29 13.01
N LEU A 510 14.37 2.18 12.08
CA LEU A 510 15.22 3.34 12.38
C LEU A 510 14.55 4.33 13.34
N ALA A 511 13.22 4.49 13.28
CA ALA A 511 12.48 5.32 14.24
C ALA A 511 12.49 4.70 15.65
N ALA A 512 12.45 3.37 15.77
CA ALA A 512 12.58 2.65 17.05
C ALA A 512 13.99 2.77 17.65
N ASP A 513 15.03 2.76 16.82
CA ASP A 513 16.40 3.04 17.23
C ASP A 513 16.53 4.47 17.80
N VAL A 514 15.92 5.46 17.12
CA VAL A 514 15.87 6.85 17.59
C VAL A 514 15.11 6.95 18.91
N ALA A 515 13.98 6.25 19.06
CA ALA A 515 13.22 6.23 20.30
C ALA A 515 14.08 5.72 21.47
N SER A 516 14.82 4.63 21.25
CA SER A 516 15.75 4.05 22.24
C SER A 516 16.85 5.03 22.64
N ALA A 517 17.39 5.80 21.68
CA ALA A 517 18.38 6.83 21.95
C ALA A 517 17.83 8.00 22.77
N ILE A 518 16.57 8.39 22.54
CA ILE A 518 15.91 9.50 23.25
C ILE A 518 15.52 9.11 24.68
N THR A 519 14.95 7.92 24.88
CA THR A 519 14.47 7.48 26.21
C THR A 519 15.58 6.90 27.07
N GLY A 520 16.67 6.42 26.47
CA GLY A 520 17.73 5.70 27.14
C GLY A 520 17.37 4.24 27.49
N ASP A 521 16.20 3.76 27.06
CA ASP A 521 15.84 2.35 27.10
C ASP A 521 16.55 1.62 25.96
N LYS A 522 17.23 0.51 26.27
CA LYS A 522 17.65 -0.42 25.20
C LYS A 522 16.38 -1.05 24.62
N ALA A 523 16.29 -1.11 23.29
CA ALA A 523 15.26 -1.85 22.59
C ALA A 523 15.02 -3.21 23.27
N PRO A 524 13.76 -3.65 23.45
CA PRO A 524 13.50 -5.00 23.92
C PRO A 524 14.11 -5.97 22.90
N ASP A 525 15.13 -6.70 23.36
CA ASP A 525 15.77 -7.78 22.62
C ASP A 525 14.67 -8.76 22.23
N GLU A 526 14.35 -8.81 20.94
CA GLU A 526 13.47 -9.83 20.38
C GLU A 526 14.19 -11.18 20.45
N GLY A 527 14.15 -11.79 21.63
CA GLY A 527 14.32 -13.22 21.86
C GLY A 527 15.57 -13.87 21.28
N ASP A 528 16.75 -13.58 21.85
CA ASP A 528 17.83 -14.59 21.93
C ASP A 528 17.45 -15.69 22.94
N ASP A 529 16.43 -16.47 22.60
CA ASP A 529 16.11 -17.73 23.29
C ASP A 529 16.95 -18.88 22.68
N ARG A 530 18.26 -18.65 22.57
CA ARG A 530 19.26 -19.74 22.49
C ARG A 530 20.18 -19.67 23.70
N GLN A 531 19.55 -19.99 24.82
CA GLN A 531 20.10 -20.73 25.95
C GLN A 531 21.58 -21.11 25.82
N GLU A 532 22.36 -20.42 26.65
CA GLU A 532 23.55 -20.94 27.31
C GLU A 532 23.34 -22.41 27.73
N GLU A 533 23.79 -23.36 26.92
CA GLU A 533 24.15 -24.69 27.39
C GLU A 533 25.65 -24.72 27.70
N GLU A 534 25.92 -24.99 28.97
CA GLU A 534 27.20 -25.03 29.65
C GLU A 534 28.28 -25.89 28.94
N ASN A 535 29.47 -25.31 28.87
CA ASN A 535 30.78 -25.93 29.13
C ASN A 535 30.81 -27.46 29.39
N SER A 536 31.29 -28.24 28.42
CA SER A 536 32.11 -29.42 28.70
C SER A 536 32.84 -29.95 27.47
N ALA A 537 34.10 -29.57 27.29
CA ALA A 537 35.20 -30.49 26.96
C ALA A 537 36.51 -29.72 26.72
N THR A 538 37.30 -29.56 27.79
CA THR A 538 38.74 -29.38 27.66
C THR A 538 39.36 -30.74 27.36
N LEU A 539 40.04 -30.90 26.24
CA LEU A 539 41.16 -31.85 26.09
C LEU A 539 42.11 -31.32 25.02
N GLY A 540 43.27 -30.85 25.46
CA GLY A 540 44.31 -30.34 24.58
C GLY A 540 45.02 -31.45 23.80
N GLN A 541 45.59 -31.07 22.65
CA GLN A 541 46.99 -31.35 22.36
C GLN A 541 47.49 -30.52 21.17
N SER A 542 48.78 -30.22 21.26
CA SER A 542 49.64 -29.37 20.43
C SER A 542 49.95 -29.91 19.02
N VAL A 543 49.88 -29.01 18.00
CA VAL A 543 50.83 -28.62 16.91
C VAL A 543 51.60 -29.75 16.17
N PRO A 544 51.95 -29.73 14.84
CA PRO A 544 51.95 -28.65 13.82
C PRO A 544 51.41 -28.98 12.40
N HIS A 545 51.38 -27.92 11.58
CA HIS A 545 51.14 -27.78 10.13
C HIS A 545 49.71 -27.54 9.68
#